data_AF-A0A8S2ZGL9-F1
#
_entry.id   AF-A0A8S2ZGL9-F1
#
_cell.length_a   1.000
_cell.length_b   1.000
_cell.length_c   1.000
_cell.angle_alpha   90.00
_cell.angle_beta   90.00
_cell.angle_gamma   90.00
#
_symmetry.space_group_name_H-M   'P 1'
#
loop_
_entity.id
_entity.type
_entity.pdbx_description
1 polymer ?
#
loop_
_entity_poly.entity_id
_entity_poly.type
_entity_poly.pdbx_seq_one_letter_code
_entity_poly.pdbx_strand_id
1 'polypeptide(L)' 'MNASNNNDINILDLPDEILLIILSKLDMVDVFYSLVNLNKRFNQLVLEPLYIDHLDLTVKTSLD' A
#
# COMPACT_ATOMS: atom_id res chain seq x y z
N MET A 1 35.35 6.14 12.45
CA MET A 1 33.88 6.26 12.46
C MET A 1 33.38 5.89 11.07
N ASN A 2 32.86 4.68 10.89
CA ASN A 2 32.24 4.28 9.62
C ASN A 2 30.84 4.89 9.57
N ALA A 3 30.66 5.98 8.82
CA ALA A 3 29.35 6.42 8.41
C ALA A 3 28.81 5.36 7.44
N SER A 4 27.90 4.51 7.91
CA SER A 4 27.13 3.62 7.06
C SER A 4 26.27 4.52 6.17
N ASN A 5 26.64 4.66 4.89
CA ASN A 5 25.87 5.36 3.87
C ASN A 5 24.63 4.53 3.49
N ASN A 6 23.73 4.32 4.46
CA ASN A 6 22.47 3.66 4.23
C ASN A 6 21.51 4.73 3.70
N ASN A 7 21.54 4.95 2.38
CA ASN A 7 20.54 5.76 1.68
C ASN A 7 19.18 5.04 1.62
N ASP A 8 18.80 4.36 2.70
CA ASP A 8 17.54 3.63 2.80
C ASP A 8 16.43 4.66 3.02
N ILE A 9 15.71 4.96 1.94
CA ILE A 9 14.49 5.76 2.02
C ILE A 9 13.45 4.89 2.71
N ASN A 10 12.99 5.30 3.88
CA ASN A 10 11.89 4.64 4.53
C ASN A 10 10.61 4.95 3.75
N ILE A 11 9.82 3.93 3.42
CA ILE A 11 8.54 4.11 2.74
C ILE A 11 7.60 5.04 3.52
N LEU A 12 7.74 5.09 4.86
CA LEU A 12 6.97 5.99 5.73
C LEU A 12 7.38 7.46 5.61
N ASP A 13 8.50 7.78 4.96
CA ASP A 13 8.94 9.16 4.72
C ASP A 13 8.36 9.73 3.41
N LEU A 14 7.72 8.89 2.59
CA LEU A 14 7.07 9.33 1.35
C LEU A 14 5.78 10.12 1.67
N PRO A 15 5.40 11.11 0.84
CA PRO A 15 4.09 11.77 0.91
C PRO A 15 2.92 10.81 0.66
N ASP A 16 1.72 11.16 1.16
CA ASP A 16 0.52 10.33 1.02
C ASP A 16 0.15 10.08 -0.44
N GLU A 17 0.28 11.10 -1.30
CA GLU A 17 -0.03 10.99 -2.72
C GLU A 17 0.87 9.96 -3.43
N ILE A 18 2.15 9.90 -3.04
CA ILE A 18 3.10 8.94 -3.58
C ILE A 18 2.77 7.53 -3.09
N LEU A 19 2.41 7.40 -1.81
CA LEU A 19 1.96 6.12 -1.26
C LEU A 19 0.71 5.62 -1.97
N LEU A 20 -0.31 6.45 -2.18
CA LEU A 20 -1.53 6.10 -2.91
C LEU A 20 -1.24 5.65 -4.35
N ILE A 21 -0.32 6.33 -5.06
CA ILE A 21 0.12 5.91 -6.40
C ILE A 21 0.80 4.54 -6.37
N ILE A 22 1.56 4.21 -5.32
CA ILE A 22 2.17 2.89 -5.16
C ILE A 22 1.09 1.84 -4.87
N LEU A 23 0.22 2.09 -3.89
CA LEU A 23 -0.82 1.16 -3.47
C LEU A 23 -1.83 0.87 -4.59
N SER A 24 -2.15 1.86 -5.43
CA SER A 24 -3.07 1.69 -6.59
C SER A 24 -2.51 0.82 -7.70
N LYS A 25 -1.20 0.54 -7.71
CA LYS A 25 -0.56 -0.39 -8.67
C LYS A 25 -0.49 -1.83 -8.18
N LEU A 26 -0.82 -2.07 -6.92
CA LEU A 26 -0.79 -3.39 -6.31
C LEU A 26 -2.20 -4.01 -6.34
N ASP A 27 -2.25 -5.34 -6.21
CA ASP A 27 -3.53 -6.01 -6.01
C ASP A 27 -4.14 -5.53 -4.69
N MET A 28 -5.35 -5.00 -4.79
CA MET A 28 -5.99 -4.28 -3.72
C MET A 28 -6.42 -5.19 -2.57
N VAL A 29 -6.77 -6.44 -2.88
CA VAL A 29 -7.09 -7.44 -1.88
C VAL A 29 -5.84 -7.75 -1.07
N ASP A 30 -4.72 -7.98 -1.76
CA ASP A 30 -3.42 -8.24 -1.12
C ASP A 30 -2.99 -7.05 -0.25
N VAL A 31 -3.14 -5.82 -0.74
CA VAL A 31 -2.82 -4.60 0.03
C VAL A 31 -3.70 -4.49 1.27
N PHE A 32 -5.00 -4.69 1.13
CA PHE A 32 -5.94 -4.57 2.24
C PHE A 32 -5.60 -5.58 3.35
N TYR A 33 -5.40 -6.84 3.00
CA TYR A 33 -5.03 -7.86 4.00
C TYR A 33 -3.62 -7.67 4.57
N SER A 34 -2.68 -7.15 3.79
CA SER A 34 -1.29 -6.99 4.22
C SER A 34 -1.07 -5.75 5.09
N LEU A 35 -1.75 -4.64 4.79
CA LEU A 35 -1.46 -3.35 5.42
C LEU A 35 -2.42 -2.98 6.56
N VAL A 36 -3.61 -3.59 6.62
CA VAL A 36 -4.53 -3.38 7.73
C VAL A 36 -3.85 -3.76 9.05
N ASN A 37 -3.88 -2.83 10.01
CA ASN A 37 -3.28 -2.90 11.34
C ASN A 37 -1.74 -2.93 11.40
N LEU A 38 -1.02 -2.81 10.28
CA LEU A 38 0.45 -2.65 10.33
C LEU A 38 0.87 -1.24 10.77
N ASN A 39 0.18 -0.22 10.30
CA ASN A 39 0.49 1.16 10.62
C ASN A 39 -0.78 2.03 10.56
N LYS A 40 -0.93 2.97 11.51
CA LYS A 40 -2.08 3.88 11.55
C LYS A 40 -2.25 4.69 10.26
N ARG A 41 -1.13 5.13 9.65
CA ARG A 41 -1.14 5.88 8.40
C ARG A 41 -1.60 5.03 7.24
N PHE A 42 -1.10 3.80 7.12
CA PHE A 42 -1.58 2.88 6.08
C PHE A 42 -3.06 2.54 6.25
N ASN A 43 -3.55 2.34 7.49
CA ASN A 43 -4.97 2.15 7.75
C ASN A 43 -5.83 3.31 7.22
N GLN A 44 -5.36 4.55 7.37
CA GLN A 44 -6.08 5.71 6.83
C GLN A 44 -6.08 5.70 5.30
N LEU A 45 -4.93 5.42 4.69
CA LEU A 45 -4.79 5.41 3.22
C LEU A 45 -5.60 4.29 2.55
N VAL A 46 -5.60 3.07 3.10
CA VAL A 46 -6.36 1.95 2.49
C VAL A 46 -7.87 2.05 2.69
N LEU A 47 -8.32 2.90 3.61
CA LEU A 47 -9.74 3.20 3.84
C LEU A 47 -10.19 4.49 3.15
N GLU A 48 -9.28 5.22 2.47
CA GLU A 48 -9.69 6.39 1.71
C GLU A 48 -10.64 5.99 0.57
N PRO A 49 -11.71 6.76 0.32
CA PRO A 49 -12.66 6.47 -0.74
C PRO A 49 -12.00 6.30 -2.12
N LEU A 50 -10.99 7.15 -2.40
CA LEU A 50 -10.20 7.10 -3.63
C LEU A 50 -9.48 5.76 -3.84
N TYR A 51 -9.12 5.09 -2.75
CA TYR A 51 -8.57 3.75 -2.81
C TYR A 51 -9.70 2.73 -2.95
N ILE A 52 -10.69 2.77 -2.04
CA ILE A 52 -11.74 1.75 -1.89
C ILE A 52 -12.64 1.57 -3.14
N ASP A 53 -12.81 2.61 -3.95
CA ASP A 53 -13.65 2.59 -5.16
C ASP A 53 -13.12 1.61 -6.24
N HIS A 54 -11.86 1.18 -6.14
CA HIS A 54 -11.24 0.22 -7.06
C HIS A 54 -11.23 -1.22 -6.51
N LEU A 55 -11.91 -1.48 -5.39
CA LEU A 55 -11.91 -2.81 -4.76
C LEU A 55 -12.74 -3.80 -5.57
N ASP A 56 -12.05 -4.66 -6.30
CA ASP A 56 -12.64 -5.81 -6.96
C ASP A 56 -12.46 -7.06 -6.09
N LEU A 57 -13.57 -7.48 -5.46
CA LEU A 57 -13.63 -8.71 -4.67
C LEU A 57 -14.06 -9.93 -5.49
N THR A 58 -14.19 -9.80 -6.81
CA THR A 58 -14.50 -10.95 -7.64
C THR A 58 -13.31 -11.91 -7.64
N VAL A 59 -13.59 -13.17 -7.34
CA VAL A 59 -12.59 -14.21 -7.49
C VAL A 59 -12.24 -14.27 -8.98
N LYS A 60 -10.99 -13.96 -9.33
CA LYS A 60 -10.44 -14.35 -10.64
C LYS A 60 -10.38 -15.86 -10.67
N THR A 61 -11.49 -16.49 -11.05
CA THR A 61 -11.47 -17.90 -11.46
C THR A 61 -10.72 -17.93 -12.78
N SER A 62 -9.41 -18.19 -12.70
CA SER A 62 -8.65 -18.69 -13.83
C SER A 62 -9.34 -19.99 -14.26
N LEU A 63 -10.03 -19.93 -15.39
CA LEU A 63 -10.51 -21.12 -16.09
C LEU A 63 -9.28 -21.82 -16.65
N ASP A 64 -8.75 -22.77 -15.89
CA ASP A 64 -7.81 -23.79 -16.37
C ASP A 64 -8.58 -24.88 -17.15
#